data_AF-A0AAN9C317-F1
#
_entry.id   AF-A0AAN9C317-F1
#
_cell.length_a   1.000
_cell.length_b   1.000
_cell.length_c   1.000
_cell.angle_alpha   90.00
_cell.angle_beta   90.00
_cell.angle_gamma   90.00
#
_symmetry.space_group_name_H-M   'P 1'
#
loop_
_entity.id
_entity.type
_entity.pdbx_description
1 polymer ?
#
loop_
_entity_poly.entity_id
_entity_poly.type
_entity_poly.pdbx_seq_one_letter_code
_entity_poly.pdbx_strand_id
1 'polypeptide(L)'
;MLHSGFDAPVNSLELHCIKRCMERVFSTFDQLGVPYNENGSIMVAWSPDQVPKLEEIQASSLAKGVTNVYHMSAPELYRKEPYLSRQADGALWIPGETVLEPCVYGLLLAHHARKNGAKILTGCEVQGHEVDSYGRSTVETTCGPITARVVINCAGLYGDKVQQMAGVDTFSIKPRKGQYAVFGSSTGHLIKSSILPVPTEKTKGIIVFKTVHNNLIVGPTAEDVESRQRAAIDATITKRLVDIGRQTVPELTSFSPVGHYTGVRPATEYKDYQIKSYADRNWITVGGIRSTGVSASLGIAEYVATLMRNDLKAEPTRGSTRTVESSDWNLLPSGFLSVDGQLYGVSHPITLFGLKESGRNSRL
;
A
#
# COMPACT_ATOMS: atom_id res chain seq x y z
N MET A 1 1.73 0.69 4.64
CA MET A 1 3.01 1.29 5.02
C MET A 1 3.53 2.05 3.82
N LEU A 2 4.14 3.21 4.04
CA LEU A 2 5.00 3.85 3.07
C LEU A 2 6.41 3.28 3.23
N HIS A 3 6.95 2.84 2.11
CA HIS A 3 8.26 2.23 2.00
C HIS A 3 9.24 3.25 1.45
N SER A 4 10.41 3.35 2.07
CA SER A 4 11.55 4.19 1.69
C SER A 4 12.22 3.75 0.39
N GLY A 5 11.94 2.53 -0.08
CA GLY A 5 12.56 1.93 -1.26
C GLY A 5 13.83 1.12 -0.96
N PHE A 6 14.20 0.98 0.33
CA PHE A 6 15.39 0.23 0.75
C PHE A 6 15.38 -1.22 0.21
N ASP A 7 14.20 -1.84 0.15
CA ASP A 7 13.99 -3.22 -0.29
C ASP A 7 13.43 -3.36 -1.73
N ALA A 8 13.31 -2.25 -2.46
CA ALA A 8 12.91 -2.28 -3.86
C ALA A 8 14.05 -2.82 -4.75
N PRO A 9 13.77 -3.43 -5.92
CA PRO A 9 14.81 -3.84 -6.84
C PRO A 9 15.64 -2.64 -7.35
N VAL A 10 16.94 -2.84 -7.56
CA VAL A 10 17.81 -1.80 -8.16
C VAL A 10 17.36 -1.56 -9.60
N ASN A 11 17.39 -0.30 -10.06
CA ASN A 11 17.03 0.11 -11.42
C ASN A 11 15.60 -0.26 -11.86
N SER A 12 14.66 -0.45 -10.93
CA SER A 12 13.25 -0.69 -11.25
C SER A 12 12.44 0.59 -11.39
N LEU A 13 11.35 0.50 -12.15
CA LEU A 13 10.32 1.53 -12.20
C LEU A 13 9.65 1.68 -10.82
N GLU A 14 9.49 0.58 -10.08
CA GLU A 14 9.05 0.60 -8.68
C GLU A 14 9.92 1.54 -7.83
N LEU A 15 11.24 1.39 -7.83
CA LEU A 15 12.14 2.23 -7.04
C LEU A 15 12.10 3.69 -7.50
N HIS A 16 12.05 3.92 -8.81
CA HIS A 16 11.90 5.26 -9.37
C HIS A 16 10.64 5.95 -8.82
N CYS A 17 9.48 5.31 -8.95
CA CYS A 17 8.20 5.88 -8.50
C CYS A 17 8.13 6.06 -6.98
N ILE A 18 8.72 5.16 -6.19
CA ILE A 18 8.82 5.33 -4.73
C ILE A 18 9.60 6.60 -4.38
N LYS A 19 10.78 6.80 -4.97
CA LYS A 19 11.60 8.00 -4.71
C LYS A 19 10.85 9.28 -5.06
N ARG A 20 10.22 9.31 -6.25
CA ARG A 20 9.41 10.45 -6.70
C ARG A 20 8.26 10.77 -5.73
N CYS A 21 7.60 9.73 -5.21
CA CYS A 21 6.55 9.90 -4.21
C CYS A 21 7.09 10.47 -2.90
N MET A 22 8.21 9.92 -2.40
CA MET A 22 8.81 10.34 -1.12
C MET A 22 9.23 11.81 -1.08
N GLU A 23 9.55 12.42 -2.23
CA GLU A 23 9.87 13.87 -2.32
C GLU A 23 8.70 14.78 -1.89
N ARG A 24 7.45 14.29 -1.93
CA ARG A 24 6.26 15.14 -1.77
C ARG A 24 5.20 14.57 -0.83
N VAL A 25 5.21 13.26 -0.60
CA VAL A 25 4.10 12.55 0.08
C VAL A 25 3.77 13.12 1.46
N PHE A 26 4.76 13.47 2.28
CA PHE A 26 4.52 14.04 3.61
C PHE A 26 3.85 15.42 3.54
N SER A 27 4.34 16.31 2.66
CA SER A 27 3.67 17.60 2.44
C SER A 27 2.23 17.44 1.93
N THR A 28 1.97 16.40 1.12
CA THR A 28 0.61 16.06 0.67
C THR A 28 -0.23 15.52 1.82
N PHE A 29 0.33 14.70 2.71
CA PHE A 29 -0.35 14.23 3.90
C PHE A 29 -0.71 15.38 4.84
N ASP A 30 0.21 16.31 5.09
CA ASP A 30 -0.05 17.48 5.93
C ASP A 30 -1.17 18.34 5.35
N GLN A 31 -1.14 18.60 4.03
CA GLN A 31 -2.15 19.42 3.34
C GLN A 31 -3.53 18.75 3.31
N LEU A 32 -3.59 17.44 3.09
CA LEU A 32 -4.84 16.67 3.13
C LEU A 32 -5.28 16.35 4.56
N GLY A 33 -4.39 16.47 5.54
CA GLY A 33 -4.59 16.00 6.91
C GLY A 33 -4.63 14.48 7.01
N VAL A 34 -3.88 13.71 6.20
CA VAL A 34 -3.84 12.25 6.31
C VAL A 34 -3.10 11.83 7.58
N PRO A 35 -3.68 11.00 8.47
CA PRO A 35 -2.95 10.52 9.64
C PRO A 35 -1.82 9.58 9.23
N TYR A 36 -0.62 9.84 9.75
CA TYR A 36 0.55 8.98 9.59
C TYR A 36 1.45 9.03 10.82
N ASN A 37 2.27 8.00 11.01
CA ASN A 37 3.31 7.93 12.03
C ASN A 37 4.64 7.55 11.37
N GLU A 38 5.63 8.43 11.44
CA GLU A 38 7.03 8.19 11.05
C GLU A 38 7.74 7.31 12.10
N ASN A 39 7.21 6.11 12.28
CA ASN A 39 7.61 5.22 13.35
C ASN A 39 8.85 4.39 12.98
N GLY A 40 9.25 4.41 11.71
CA GLY A 40 10.33 3.63 11.15
C GLY A 40 10.13 2.12 11.25
N SER A 41 11.09 1.40 10.71
CA SER A 41 11.12 -0.06 10.72
C SER A 41 12.45 -0.56 11.27
N ILE A 42 12.41 -1.69 11.96
CA ILE A 42 13.59 -2.43 12.39
C ILE A 42 13.55 -3.80 11.72
N MET A 43 14.54 -4.09 10.89
CA MET A 43 14.77 -5.44 10.39
C MET A 43 15.63 -6.21 11.39
N VAL A 44 15.13 -7.34 11.89
CA VAL A 44 15.77 -8.11 12.96
C VAL A 44 16.26 -9.44 12.41
N ALA A 45 17.54 -9.74 12.64
CA ALA A 45 18.11 -11.07 12.49
C ALA A 45 17.84 -11.86 13.78
N TRP A 46 17.06 -12.93 13.66
CA TRP A 46 16.66 -13.82 14.77
C TRP A 46 17.55 -15.06 14.90
N SER A 47 18.57 -15.15 14.06
CA SER A 47 19.55 -16.20 14.09
C SER A 47 20.90 -15.68 13.55
N PRO A 48 22.04 -16.26 13.98
CA PRO A 48 23.36 -15.77 13.58
C PRO A 48 23.61 -15.80 12.07
N ASP A 49 23.03 -16.77 11.36
CA ASP A 49 23.14 -16.93 9.91
C ASP A 49 22.43 -15.81 9.12
N GLN A 50 21.54 -15.05 9.75
CA GLN A 50 20.86 -13.90 9.12
C GLN A 50 21.66 -12.61 9.19
N VAL A 51 22.67 -12.50 10.07
CA VAL A 51 23.45 -11.28 10.29
C VAL A 51 24.19 -10.82 9.03
N PRO A 52 24.88 -11.68 8.25
CA PRO A 52 25.54 -11.26 7.01
C PRO A 52 24.56 -10.63 6.01
N LYS A 53 23.29 -11.06 6.02
CA LYS A 53 22.27 -10.53 5.13
C LYS A 53 21.92 -9.07 5.44
N LEU A 54 22.07 -8.64 6.69
CA LEU A 54 21.86 -7.25 7.08
C LEU A 54 22.87 -6.32 6.39
N GLU A 55 24.14 -6.73 6.34
CA GLU A 55 25.20 -5.95 5.66
C GLU A 55 24.90 -5.82 4.16
N GLU A 56 24.51 -6.92 3.51
CA GLU A 56 24.11 -6.90 2.10
C GLU A 56 22.92 -5.96 1.85
N ILE A 57 21.92 -5.98 2.74
CA ILE A 57 20.73 -5.13 2.62
C ILE A 57 21.10 -3.66 2.82
N GLN A 58 21.96 -3.34 3.77
CA GLN A 58 22.44 -1.97 3.97
C GLN A 58 23.20 -1.47 2.74
N ALA A 59 24.16 -2.25 2.23
CA ALA A 59 24.93 -1.90 1.04
C ALA A 59 24.04 -1.75 -0.20
N SER A 60 23.06 -2.65 -0.37
CA SER A 60 22.06 -2.56 -1.44
C SER A 60 21.19 -1.30 -1.32
N SER A 61 20.80 -0.93 -0.10
CA SER A 61 20.02 0.28 0.17
C SER A 61 20.80 1.54 -0.20
N LEU A 62 22.09 1.59 0.17
CA LEU A 62 23.01 2.67 -0.19
C LEU A 62 23.16 2.81 -1.72
N ALA A 63 23.33 1.69 -2.44
CA ALA A 63 23.41 1.68 -3.91
C ALA A 63 22.11 2.20 -4.57
N LYS A 64 20.96 2.05 -3.89
CA LYS A 64 19.68 2.63 -4.30
C LYS A 64 19.52 4.07 -3.87
N GLY A 65 20.49 4.70 -3.21
CA GLY A 65 20.39 6.07 -2.70
C GLY A 65 19.51 6.21 -1.45
N VAL A 66 19.17 5.11 -0.78
CA VAL A 66 18.52 5.12 0.54
C VAL A 66 19.63 5.05 1.58
N THR A 67 20.13 6.22 1.98
CA THR A 67 21.35 6.38 2.79
C THR A 67 21.13 6.30 4.29
N ASN A 68 19.86 6.37 4.74
CA ASN A 68 19.48 6.35 6.14
C ASN A 68 19.09 4.93 6.60
N VAL A 69 19.98 3.95 6.41
CA VAL A 69 19.82 2.58 6.92
C VAL A 69 21.02 2.27 7.80
N TYR A 70 20.79 1.98 9.08
CA TYR A 70 21.86 1.90 10.08
C TYR A 70 21.87 0.55 10.77
N HIS A 71 23.05 -0.03 11.00
CA HIS A 71 23.16 -1.16 11.91
C HIS A 71 22.76 -0.74 13.32
N MET A 72 22.12 -1.66 14.04
CA MET A 72 21.72 -1.50 15.42
C MET A 72 22.21 -2.70 16.21
N SER A 73 22.92 -2.43 17.30
CA SER A 73 23.33 -3.47 18.25
C SER A 73 22.13 -4.00 19.04
N ALA A 74 22.22 -5.22 19.57
CA ALA A 74 21.15 -5.78 20.41
C ALA A 74 20.79 -4.87 21.62
N PRO A 75 21.73 -4.25 22.35
CA PRO A 75 21.38 -3.30 23.42
C PRO A 75 20.60 -2.07 22.93
N GLU A 76 20.93 -1.51 21.76
CA GLU A 76 20.19 -0.39 21.18
C GLU A 76 18.78 -0.81 20.75
N LEU A 77 18.68 -1.98 20.13
CA LEU A 77 17.41 -2.60 19.76
C LEU A 77 16.49 -2.74 20.96
N TYR A 78 16.99 -3.33 22.04
CA TYR A 78 16.20 -3.59 23.24
C TYR A 78 15.89 -2.35 24.07
N ARG A 79 16.71 -1.30 23.96
CA ARG A 79 16.38 0.02 24.52
C ARG A 79 15.23 0.66 23.75
N LYS A 80 15.24 0.55 22.41
CA LYS A 80 14.21 1.11 21.55
C LYS A 80 12.89 0.33 21.64
N GLU A 81 12.97 -0.99 21.61
CA GLU A 81 11.87 -1.97 21.68
C GLU A 81 11.99 -2.89 22.90
N PRO A 82 11.57 -2.43 24.10
CA PRO A 82 11.77 -3.17 25.35
C PRO A 82 11.02 -4.50 25.43
N TYR A 83 9.90 -4.63 24.72
CA TYR A 83 9.04 -5.81 24.76
C TYR A 83 9.35 -6.85 23.67
N LEU A 84 10.39 -6.59 22.87
CA LEU A 84 10.83 -7.51 21.84
C LEU A 84 11.51 -8.75 22.45
N SER A 85 11.33 -9.92 21.82
CA SER A 85 12.01 -11.15 22.22
C SER A 85 13.54 -10.99 22.29
N ARG A 86 14.15 -11.59 23.32
CA ARG A 86 15.59 -11.46 23.65
C ARG A 86 16.49 -12.43 22.87
N GLN A 87 16.16 -12.65 21.60
CA GLN A 87 16.82 -13.64 20.72
C GLN A 87 17.41 -13.01 19.45
N ALA A 88 17.60 -11.69 19.41
CA ALA A 88 18.09 -11.02 18.23
C ALA A 88 19.61 -11.04 18.19
N ASP A 89 20.18 -11.47 17.06
CA ASP A 89 21.62 -11.48 16.80
C ASP A 89 22.11 -10.19 16.12
N GLY A 90 21.19 -9.41 15.55
CA GLY A 90 21.50 -8.11 14.94
C GLY A 90 20.26 -7.44 14.36
N ALA A 91 20.38 -6.16 14.01
CA ALA A 91 19.29 -5.45 13.37
C ALA A 91 19.75 -4.31 12.45
N LEU A 92 18.85 -3.88 11.56
CA LEU A 92 18.94 -2.63 10.81
C LEU A 92 17.80 -1.69 11.22
N TRP A 93 18.15 -0.45 11.52
CA TRP A 93 17.22 0.67 11.67
C TRP A 93 16.94 1.33 10.33
N ILE A 94 15.67 1.49 10.00
CA ILE A 94 15.19 2.10 8.76
C ILE A 94 14.17 3.20 9.13
N PRO A 95 14.63 4.41 9.53
CA PRO A 95 13.76 5.50 9.96
C PRO A 95 12.79 6.00 8.89
N GLY A 96 13.11 5.85 7.60
CA GLY A 96 12.27 6.35 6.50
C GLY A 96 10.98 5.56 6.24
N GLU A 97 10.72 4.48 6.98
CA GLU A 97 9.48 3.71 6.86
C GLU A 97 8.37 4.34 7.71
N THR A 98 7.14 4.34 7.19
CA THR A 98 6.02 5.05 7.82
C THR A 98 4.73 4.22 7.74
N VAL A 99 3.89 4.33 8.76
CA VAL A 99 2.53 3.81 8.75
C VAL A 99 1.56 4.97 8.56
N LEU A 100 0.47 4.74 7.82
CA LEU A 100 -0.55 5.76 7.52
C LEU A 100 -1.94 5.15 7.64
N GLU A 101 -2.97 5.99 7.63
CA GLU A 101 -4.35 5.57 7.43
C GLU A 101 -4.63 5.38 5.91
N PRO A 102 -4.62 4.13 5.40
CA PRO A 102 -4.70 3.90 3.96
C PRO A 102 -6.06 4.27 3.37
N CYS A 103 -7.16 4.14 4.12
CA CYS A 103 -8.49 4.41 3.59
C CYS A 103 -8.73 5.91 3.41
N VAL A 104 -8.29 6.70 4.40
CA VAL A 104 -8.41 8.16 4.36
C VAL A 104 -7.57 8.73 3.22
N TYR A 105 -6.34 8.27 3.03
CA TYR A 105 -5.48 8.78 1.96
C TYR A 105 -6.12 8.65 0.57
N GLY A 106 -6.58 7.45 0.19
CA GLY A 106 -7.21 7.23 -1.11
C GLY A 106 -8.51 8.01 -1.30
N LEU A 107 -9.34 8.11 -0.24
CA LEU A 107 -10.59 8.86 -0.28
C LEU A 107 -10.37 10.36 -0.40
N LEU A 108 -9.40 10.93 0.32
CA LEU A 108 -9.07 12.35 0.23
C LEU A 108 -8.48 12.72 -1.14
N LEU A 109 -7.66 11.85 -1.75
CA LEU A 109 -7.22 12.04 -3.14
C LEU A 109 -8.40 12.06 -4.13
N ALA A 110 -9.35 11.14 -3.98
CA ALA A 110 -10.54 11.08 -4.82
C ALA A 110 -11.46 12.30 -4.63
N HIS A 111 -11.64 12.74 -3.38
CA HIS A 111 -12.40 13.93 -3.04
C HIS A 111 -11.73 15.19 -3.62
N HIS A 112 -10.41 15.32 -3.45
CA HIS A 112 -9.63 16.41 -4.03
C HIS A 112 -9.75 16.43 -5.57
N ALA A 113 -9.69 15.27 -6.23
CA ALA A 113 -9.92 15.19 -7.68
C ALA A 113 -11.30 15.71 -8.08
N ARG A 114 -12.37 15.40 -7.31
CA ARG A 114 -13.73 15.92 -7.57
C ARG A 114 -13.83 17.43 -7.43
N LYS A 115 -13.23 18.02 -6.38
CA LYS A 115 -13.17 19.48 -6.22
C LYS A 115 -12.52 20.17 -7.43
N ASN A 116 -11.56 19.50 -8.05
CA ASN A 116 -10.87 19.96 -9.24
C ASN A 116 -11.60 19.66 -10.57
N GLY A 117 -12.80 19.08 -10.51
CA GLY A 117 -13.67 18.83 -11.67
C GLY A 117 -13.65 17.41 -12.22
N ALA A 118 -12.98 16.46 -11.56
CA ALA A 118 -13.11 15.05 -11.92
C ALA A 118 -14.52 14.55 -11.63
N LYS A 119 -15.04 13.68 -12.50
CA LYS A 119 -16.29 12.95 -12.27
C LYS A 119 -15.95 11.53 -11.83
N ILE A 120 -16.53 11.08 -10.72
CA ILE A 120 -16.37 9.71 -10.22
C ILE A 120 -17.70 8.99 -10.40
N LEU A 121 -17.71 7.95 -11.23
CA LEU A 121 -18.86 7.10 -11.50
C LEU A 121 -18.63 5.75 -10.83
N THR A 122 -19.43 5.43 -9.81
CA THR A 122 -19.44 4.13 -9.13
C THR A 122 -20.57 3.26 -9.66
N GLY A 123 -20.44 1.93 -9.59
CA GLY A 123 -21.41 1.03 -10.22
C GLY A 123 -21.37 1.10 -11.75
N CYS A 124 -20.25 1.56 -12.30
CA CYS A 124 -19.98 1.74 -13.72
C CYS A 124 -18.82 0.81 -14.13
N GLU A 125 -19.14 -0.46 -14.35
CA GLU A 125 -18.18 -1.46 -14.79
C GLU A 125 -17.83 -1.27 -16.28
N VAL A 126 -16.54 -1.33 -16.60
CA VAL A 126 -16.01 -1.33 -17.97
C VAL A 126 -16.18 -2.72 -18.58
N GLN A 127 -16.73 -2.77 -19.80
CA GLN A 127 -17.05 -4.01 -20.51
C GLN A 127 -16.33 -4.15 -21.85
N GLY A 128 -15.79 -3.05 -22.39
CA GLY A 128 -15.13 -3.04 -23.68
C GLY A 128 -14.37 -1.74 -23.93
N HIS A 129 -13.50 -1.77 -24.94
CA HIS A 129 -12.79 -0.60 -25.44
C HIS A 129 -12.66 -0.72 -26.96
N GLU A 130 -12.89 0.38 -27.64
CA GLU A 130 -12.66 0.49 -29.08
C GLU A 130 -12.02 1.85 -29.42
N VAL A 131 -11.34 1.87 -30.55
CA VAL A 131 -10.88 3.10 -31.20
C VAL A 131 -11.51 3.13 -32.59
N ASP A 132 -12.28 4.17 -32.86
CA ASP A 132 -12.96 4.32 -34.16
C ASP A 132 -11.99 4.75 -35.28
N SER A 133 -12.49 4.79 -36.51
CA SER A 133 -11.71 5.20 -37.69
C SER A 133 -11.20 6.65 -37.64
N TYR A 134 -11.72 7.48 -36.73
CA TYR A 134 -11.30 8.85 -36.50
C TYR A 134 -10.31 8.96 -35.32
N GLY A 135 -9.90 7.84 -34.73
CA GLY A 135 -8.98 7.80 -33.60
C GLY A 135 -9.61 8.18 -32.26
N ARG A 136 -10.94 8.18 -32.14
CA ARG A 136 -11.63 8.43 -30.86
C ARG A 136 -11.71 7.14 -30.07
N SER A 137 -11.31 7.18 -28.80
CA SER A 137 -11.45 6.05 -27.91
C SER A 137 -12.81 6.06 -27.22
N THR A 138 -13.53 4.94 -27.28
CA THR A 138 -14.78 4.72 -26.56
C THR A 138 -14.59 3.56 -25.59
N VAL A 139 -15.00 3.79 -24.34
CA VAL A 139 -15.05 2.76 -23.30
C VAL A 139 -16.52 2.38 -23.13
N GLU A 140 -16.83 1.11 -23.37
CA GLU A 140 -18.15 0.56 -23.12
C GLU A 140 -18.31 0.26 -21.64
N THR A 141 -19.43 0.70 -21.05
CA THR A 141 -19.71 0.51 -19.63
C THR A 141 -21.16 0.14 -19.38
N THR A 142 -21.42 -0.42 -18.20
CA THR A 142 -22.78 -0.64 -17.68
C THR A 142 -23.62 0.63 -17.52
N CYS A 143 -23.02 1.83 -17.55
CA CYS A 143 -23.71 3.11 -17.51
C CYS A 143 -23.80 3.79 -18.90
N GLY A 144 -23.45 3.07 -19.96
CA GLY A 144 -23.38 3.58 -21.34
C GLY A 144 -21.96 3.91 -21.79
N PRO A 145 -21.77 4.22 -23.08
CA PRO A 145 -20.46 4.47 -23.65
C PRO A 145 -19.87 5.81 -23.16
N ILE A 146 -18.57 5.82 -22.91
CA ILE A 146 -17.81 7.03 -22.54
C ILE A 146 -16.70 7.23 -23.56
N THR A 147 -16.76 8.32 -24.32
CA THR A 147 -15.69 8.72 -25.23
C THR A 147 -14.61 9.51 -24.49
N ALA A 148 -13.35 9.18 -24.71
CA ALA A 148 -12.20 9.84 -24.13
C ALA A 148 -11.06 10.02 -25.14
N ARG A 149 -10.19 11.00 -24.88
CA ARG A 149 -8.94 11.16 -25.65
C ARG A 149 -7.85 10.20 -25.19
N VAL A 150 -7.90 9.80 -23.92
CA VAL A 150 -6.94 8.91 -23.27
C VAL A 150 -7.69 8.04 -22.28
N VAL A 151 -7.37 6.75 -22.25
CA VAL A 151 -7.86 5.80 -21.27
C VAL A 151 -6.68 5.26 -20.46
N ILE A 152 -6.79 5.30 -19.14
CA ILE A 152 -5.75 4.82 -18.22
C ILE A 152 -6.31 3.66 -17.40
N ASN A 153 -5.84 2.45 -17.66
CA ASN A 153 -6.23 1.26 -16.92
C ASN A 153 -5.47 1.14 -15.60
N CYS A 154 -6.18 1.42 -14.50
CA CYS A 154 -5.72 1.23 -13.13
C CYS A 154 -6.53 0.15 -12.39
N ALA A 155 -7.03 -0.87 -13.09
CA ALA A 155 -8.02 -1.82 -12.56
C ALA A 155 -7.47 -2.88 -11.57
N GLY A 156 -6.26 -2.70 -11.05
CA GLY A 156 -5.69 -3.53 -9.98
C GLY A 156 -5.75 -5.03 -10.27
N LEU A 157 -6.51 -5.78 -9.47
CA LEU A 157 -6.70 -7.23 -9.61
C LEU A 157 -7.38 -7.65 -10.91
N TYR A 158 -7.91 -6.71 -11.69
CA TYR A 158 -8.51 -6.93 -13.01
C TYR A 158 -7.75 -6.20 -14.12
N GLY A 159 -6.55 -5.68 -13.83
CA GLY A 159 -5.76 -4.90 -14.79
C GLY A 159 -5.47 -5.63 -16.09
N ASP A 160 -5.14 -6.92 -16.03
CA ASP A 160 -4.96 -7.78 -17.21
C ASP A 160 -6.27 -7.97 -18.00
N LYS A 161 -7.40 -8.22 -17.32
CA LYS A 161 -8.70 -8.42 -17.97
C LYS A 161 -9.22 -7.15 -18.66
N VAL A 162 -9.09 -6.01 -17.99
CA VAL A 162 -9.45 -4.71 -18.58
C VAL A 162 -8.49 -4.34 -19.71
N GLN A 163 -7.21 -4.72 -19.62
CA GLN A 163 -6.26 -4.52 -20.71
C GLN A 163 -6.62 -5.37 -21.95
N GLN A 164 -7.08 -6.61 -21.76
CA GLN A 164 -7.51 -7.49 -22.85
C GLN A 164 -8.69 -6.91 -23.63
N MET A 165 -9.56 -6.12 -22.99
CA MET A 165 -10.66 -5.41 -23.67
C MET A 165 -10.15 -4.39 -24.70
N ALA A 166 -8.93 -3.87 -24.54
CA ALA A 166 -8.27 -3.01 -25.52
C ALA A 166 -7.40 -3.80 -26.53
N GLY A 167 -7.54 -5.13 -26.58
CA GLY A 167 -6.74 -6.00 -27.45
C GLY A 167 -5.25 -6.04 -27.10
N VAL A 168 -4.91 -5.87 -25.83
CA VAL A 168 -3.53 -5.93 -25.32
C VAL A 168 -3.41 -7.09 -24.32
N ASP A 169 -2.39 -7.93 -24.48
CA ASP A 169 -2.15 -9.08 -23.59
C ASP A 169 -0.65 -9.24 -23.30
N THR A 170 -0.15 -8.45 -22.36
CA THR A 170 1.30 -8.37 -22.03
C THR A 170 1.68 -8.89 -20.66
N PHE A 171 0.69 -9.09 -19.77
CA PHE A 171 0.89 -9.66 -18.44
C PHE A 171 -0.38 -10.32 -17.94
N SER A 172 -0.25 -11.25 -17.00
CA SER A 172 -1.38 -11.86 -16.30
C SER A 172 -1.36 -11.55 -14.81
N ILE A 173 -2.52 -11.20 -14.23
CA ILE A 173 -2.64 -11.08 -12.79
C ILE A 173 -2.68 -12.49 -12.19
N LYS A 174 -1.72 -12.76 -11.30
CA LYS A 174 -1.59 -13.92 -10.42
C LYS A 174 -1.91 -13.46 -8.99
N PRO A 175 -3.16 -13.57 -8.52
CA PRO A 175 -3.56 -13.02 -7.24
C PRO A 175 -2.77 -13.63 -6.08
N ARG A 176 -2.21 -12.78 -5.22
CA ARG A 176 -1.45 -13.22 -4.04
C ARG A 176 -2.11 -12.77 -2.76
N LYS A 177 -2.72 -13.71 -2.05
CA LYS A 177 -3.37 -13.52 -0.76
C LYS A 177 -2.32 -13.28 0.33
N GLY A 178 -2.62 -12.35 1.22
CA GLY A 178 -2.00 -12.26 2.53
C GLY A 178 -3.04 -12.13 3.62
N GLN A 179 -2.92 -12.97 4.66
CA GLN A 179 -3.75 -12.94 5.85
C GLN A 179 -3.05 -12.22 6.99
N TYR A 180 -3.84 -11.56 7.83
CA TYR A 180 -3.39 -10.78 8.98
C TYR A 180 -4.19 -11.14 10.22
N ALA A 181 -3.51 -11.14 11.38
CA ALA A 181 -4.12 -11.12 12.71
C ALA A 181 -4.04 -9.70 13.28
N VAL A 182 -5.10 -9.26 13.96
CA VAL A 182 -5.25 -7.91 14.50
C VAL A 182 -5.38 -7.99 16.02
N PHE A 183 -4.55 -7.26 16.74
CA PHE A 183 -4.63 -7.08 18.19
C PHE A 183 -5.22 -5.71 18.51
N GLY A 184 -5.81 -5.59 19.70
CA GLY A 184 -6.50 -4.38 20.13
C GLY A 184 -5.57 -3.19 20.31
N SER A 185 -6.12 -1.99 20.33
CA SER A 185 -5.39 -0.71 20.40
C SER A 185 -4.56 -0.55 21.68
N SER A 186 -4.93 -1.27 22.74
CA SER A 186 -4.14 -1.36 23.98
C SER A 186 -2.77 -1.99 23.77
N THR A 187 -2.53 -2.72 22.68
CA THR A 187 -1.23 -3.35 22.39
C THR A 187 -0.23 -2.42 21.72
N GLY A 188 -0.65 -1.22 21.26
CA GLY A 188 0.22 -0.32 20.50
C GLY A 188 1.43 0.24 21.25
N HIS A 189 1.48 0.11 22.58
CA HIS A 189 2.65 0.50 23.37
C HIS A 189 3.77 -0.55 23.32
N LEU A 190 3.49 -1.78 22.88
CA LEU A 190 4.44 -2.89 22.92
C LEU A 190 5.54 -2.75 21.85
N ILE A 191 5.26 -2.07 20.74
CA ILE A 191 6.28 -1.72 19.74
C ILE A 191 6.19 -0.25 19.35
N LYS A 192 7.34 0.37 19.11
CA LYS A 192 7.44 1.74 18.59
C LYS A 192 7.62 1.71 17.08
N SER A 193 8.46 0.82 16.57
CA SER A 193 8.77 0.64 15.15
C SER A 193 8.13 -0.62 14.58
N SER A 194 7.95 -0.65 13.26
CA SER A 194 7.52 -1.87 12.57
C SER A 194 8.66 -2.91 12.62
N ILE A 195 8.38 -4.14 13.01
CA ILE A 195 9.37 -5.21 13.12
C ILE A 195 9.30 -6.10 11.88
N LEU A 196 10.43 -6.17 11.18
CA LEU A 196 10.59 -6.92 9.93
C LEU A 196 11.54 -8.09 10.18
N PRO A 197 11.24 -9.28 9.64
CA PRO A 197 12.23 -10.35 9.60
C PRO A 197 13.25 -10.08 8.47
N VAL A 198 14.40 -10.74 8.54
CA VAL A 198 15.28 -10.83 7.38
C VAL A 198 14.57 -11.62 6.26
N PRO A 199 14.50 -11.10 5.02
CA PRO A 199 13.78 -11.75 3.94
C PRO A 199 14.46 -13.06 3.51
N THR A 200 13.64 -14.02 3.05
CA THR A 200 14.10 -15.26 2.42
C THR A 200 13.91 -15.18 0.90
N GLU A 201 14.45 -16.14 0.14
CA GLU A 201 14.21 -16.21 -1.31
C GLU A 201 12.72 -16.30 -1.68
N LYS A 202 11.90 -16.91 -0.82
CA LYS A 202 10.48 -17.17 -1.08
C LYS A 202 9.57 -16.01 -0.67
N THR A 203 9.93 -15.26 0.36
CA THR A 203 9.06 -14.23 0.95
C THR A 203 9.85 -13.20 1.74
N LYS A 204 9.32 -11.96 1.77
CA LYS A 204 9.75 -10.89 2.68
C LYS A 204 9.44 -11.19 4.15
N GLY A 205 8.66 -12.24 4.42
CA GLY A 205 8.33 -12.70 5.76
C GLY A 205 7.09 -12.02 6.35
N ILE A 206 6.76 -12.40 7.59
CA ILE A 206 5.64 -11.86 8.37
C ILE A 206 6.17 -10.73 9.23
N ILE A 207 5.54 -9.55 9.12
CA ILE A 207 5.91 -8.36 9.87
C ILE A 207 4.97 -8.19 11.08
N VAL A 208 5.46 -7.49 12.10
CA VAL A 208 4.64 -7.00 13.21
C VAL A 208 4.68 -5.49 13.17
N PHE A 209 3.56 -4.84 12.90
CA PHE A 209 3.53 -3.37 12.78
C PHE A 209 2.34 -2.78 13.53
N LYS A 210 2.50 -1.52 13.93
CA LYS A 210 1.45 -0.75 14.58
C LYS A 210 0.70 0.11 13.58
N THR A 211 -0.62 0.21 13.71
CA THR A 211 -1.45 1.12 12.91
C THR A 211 -1.48 2.51 13.52
N VAL A 212 -2.00 3.51 12.80
CA VAL A 212 -2.24 4.85 13.38
C VAL A 212 -3.28 4.83 14.52
N HIS A 213 -4.07 3.76 14.63
CA HIS A 213 -5.06 3.53 15.69
C HIS A 213 -4.51 2.72 16.87
N ASN A 214 -3.19 2.53 16.95
CA ASN A 214 -2.49 1.74 17.97
C ASN A 214 -2.78 0.24 17.97
N ASN A 215 -3.52 -0.30 17.00
CA ASN A 215 -3.62 -1.76 16.83
C ASN A 215 -2.26 -2.32 16.42
N LEU A 216 -1.87 -3.47 16.98
CA LEU A 216 -0.79 -4.28 16.42
C LEU A 216 -1.34 -5.27 15.39
N ILE A 217 -0.64 -5.39 14.28
CA ILE A 217 -0.99 -6.27 13.17
C ILE A 217 0.16 -7.24 12.97
N VAL A 218 -0.17 -8.52 12.83
CA VAL A 218 0.78 -9.57 12.47
C VAL A 218 0.38 -10.17 11.13
N GLY A 219 1.26 -10.10 10.15
CA GLY A 219 1.01 -10.55 8.78
C GLY A 219 1.93 -9.79 7.82
N PRO A 220 1.72 -9.87 6.51
CA PRO A 220 0.84 -10.80 5.83
C PRO A 220 1.48 -12.18 5.67
N THR A 221 0.65 -13.21 5.49
CA THR A 221 1.10 -14.41 4.76
C THR A 221 1.30 -14.13 3.26
N ALA A 222 1.80 -15.12 2.53
CA ALA A 222 2.01 -15.03 1.10
C ALA A 222 1.59 -16.34 0.43
N GLU A 223 0.37 -16.35 -0.10
CA GLU A 223 -0.25 -17.53 -0.73
C GLU A 223 -0.78 -17.15 -2.10
N ASP A 224 -0.41 -17.89 -3.14
CA ASP A 224 -0.98 -17.69 -4.47
C ASP A 224 -2.39 -18.30 -4.51
N VAL A 225 -3.36 -17.55 -5.04
CA VAL A 225 -4.77 -17.94 -5.08
C VAL A 225 -5.39 -17.61 -6.43
N GLU A 226 -6.45 -18.32 -6.82
CA GLU A 226 -7.13 -18.05 -8.09
C GLU A 226 -8.12 -16.88 -7.99
N SER A 227 -8.75 -16.72 -6.82
CA SER A 227 -9.80 -15.72 -6.61
C SER A 227 -9.24 -14.29 -6.55
N ARG A 228 -9.85 -13.41 -7.33
CA ARG A 228 -9.57 -11.96 -7.37
C ARG A 228 -10.43 -11.14 -6.42
N GLN A 229 -11.55 -11.68 -5.92
CA GLN A 229 -12.52 -10.92 -5.12
C GLN A 229 -12.52 -11.34 -3.65
N ARG A 230 -12.44 -12.64 -3.39
CA ARG A 230 -12.60 -13.20 -2.05
C ARG A 230 -11.44 -14.11 -1.73
N ALA A 231 -10.69 -13.74 -0.70
CA ALA A 231 -9.68 -14.60 -0.11
C ALA A 231 -10.20 -15.14 1.21
N ALA A 232 -10.46 -16.45 1.27
CA ALA A 232 -10.92 -17.11 2.48
C ALA A 232 -9.89 -16.97 3.60
N ILE A 233 -10.41 -16.83 4.82
CA ILE A 233 -9.62 -16.87 6.05
C ILE A 233 -9.39 -18.33 6.41
N ASP A 234 -8.15 -18.66 6.71
CA ASP A 234 -7.76 -19.97 7.24
C ASP A 234 -7.46 -19.87 8.74
N ALA A 235 -8.17 -20.63 9.57
CA ALA A 235 -8.02 -20.61 11.02
C ALA A 235 -6.64 -21.11 11.50
N THR A 236 -6.04 -22.07 10.80
CA THR A 236 -4.70 -22.59 11.09
C THR A 236 -3.65 -21.52 10.83
N ILE A 237 -3.82 -20.77 9.73
CA ILE A 237 -2.96 -19.63 9.41
C ILE A 237 -3.13 -18.52 10.45
N THR A 238 -4.37 -18.24 10.89
CA THR A 238 -4.62 -17.25 11.95
C THR A 238 -3.88 -17.62 13.22
N LYS A 239 -3.96 -18.89 13.66
CA LYS A 239 -3.23 -19.37 14.84
C LYS A 239 -1.71 -19.18 14.66
N ARG A 240 -1.16 -19.57 13.50
CA ARG A 240 0.27 -19.37 13.20
C ARG A 240 0.68 -17.90 13.25
N LEU A 241 -0.12 -16.98 12.72
CA LEU A 241 0.16 -15.54 12.78
C LEU A 241 0.18 -15.04 14.23
N VAL A 242 -0.76 -15.48 15.06
CA VAL A 242 -0.78 -15.15 16.49
C VAL A 242 0.47 -15.69 17.19
N ASP A 243 0.85 -16.94 16.92
CA ASP A 243 2.05 -17.56 17.51
C ASP A 243 3.33 -16.81 17.11
N ILE A 244 3.47 -16.40 15.84
CA ILE A 244 4.59 -15.58 15.38
C ILE A 244 4.60 -14.21 16.06
N GLY A 245 3.43 -13.59 16.23
CA GLY A 245 3.30 -12.34 16.98
C GLY A 245 3.85 -12.47 18.40
N ARG A 246 3.44 -13.53 19.12
CA ARG A 246 3.90 -13.84 20.47
C ARG A 246 5.36 -14.21 20.55
N GLN A 247 5.90 -14.90 19.55
CA GLN A 247 7.35 -15.17 19.47
C GLN A 247 8.15 -13.88 19.27
N THR A 248 7.63 -12.94 18.48
CA THR A 248 8.30 -11.66 18.20
C THR A 248 8.21 -10.72 19.41
N VAL A 249 7.03 -10.63 20.03
CA VAL A 249 6.70 -9.75 21.16
C VAL A 249 6.03 -10.61 22.25
N PRO A 250 6.79 -11.21 23.18
CA PRO A 250 6.27 -12.16 24.18
C PRO A 250 5.08 -11.68 25.00
N GLU A 251 5.01 -10.39 25.31
CA GLU A 251 3.89 -9.77 26.03
C GLU A 251 2.54 -9.91 25.32
N LEU A 252 2.52 -10.15 23.99
CA LEU A 252 1.27 -10.46 23.26
C LEU A 252 0.59 -11.75 23.74
N THR A 253 1.24 -12.57 24.57
CA THR A 253 0.62 -13.74 25.21
C THR A 253 -0.52 -13.32 26.15
N SER A 254 -0.43 -12.14 26.76
CA SER A 254 -1.46 -11.56 27.63
C SER A 254 -2.64 -10.96 26.86
N PHE A 255 -2.62 -11.03 25.53
CA PHE A 255 -3.63 -10.43 24.66
C PHE A 255 -4.22 -11.46 23.70
N SER A 256 -5.51 -11.27 23.40
CA SER A 256 -6.21 -12.01 22.35
C SER A 256 -6.36 -11.13 21.11
N PRO A 257 -6.27 -11.70 19.89
CA PRO A 257 -6.58 -10.96 18.68
C PRO A 257 -8.06 -10.52 18.69
N VAL A 258 -8.30 -9.28 18.28
CA VAL A 258 -9.65 -8.69 18.13
C VAL A 258 -10.24 -8.96 16.75
N GLY A 259 -9.45 -9.49 15.82
CA GLY A 259 -9.92 -9.93 14.53
C GLY A 259 -8.80 -10.39 13.60
N HIS A 260 -9.19 -10.62 12.35
CA HIS A 260 -8.32 -11.04 11.27
C HIS A 260 -8.92 -10.57 9.95
N TYR A 261 -8.09 -10.45 8.92
CA TYR A 261 -8.56 -10.12 7.58
C TYR A 261 -7.57 -10.64 6.52
N THR A 262 -8.04 -10.68 5.28
CA THR A 262 -7.21 -10.99 4.10
C THR A 262 -7.17 -9.81 3.15
N GLY A 263 -6.07 -9.68 2.43
CA GLY A 263 -5.93 -8.80 1.28
C GLY A 263 -5.36 -9.58 0.11
N VAL A 264 -5.71 -9.19 -1.11
CA VAL A 264 -5.23 -9.83 -2.33
C VAL A 264 -4.45 -8.82 -3.15
N ARG A 265 -3.22 -9.17 -3.52
CA ARG A 265 -2.32 -8.30 -4.30
C ARG A 265 -2.42 -8.66 -5.78
N PRO A 266 -2.42 -7.67 -6.68
CA PRO A 266 -2.39 -7.90 -8.12
C PRO A 266 -0.94 -8.20 -8.57
N ALA A 267 -0.40 -9.34 -8.14
CA ALA A 267 0.92 -9.78 -8.59
C ALA A 267 0.87 -10.29 -10.03
N THR A 268 2.03 -10.30 -10.69
CA THR A 268 2.19 -10.80 -12.07
C THR A 268 3.38 -11.75 -12.13
N GLU A 269 3.65 -12.30 -13.32
CA GLU A 269 4.88 -13.02 -13.63
C GLU A 269 6.14 -12.14 -13.58
N TYR A 270 5.99 -10.82 -13.53
CA TYR A 270 7.08 -9.86 -13.48
C TYR A 270 7.32 -9.35 -12.06
N LYS A 271 8.59 -9.05 -11.75
CA LYS A 271 8.95 -8.43 -10.46
C LYS A 271 8.56 -6.95 -10.38
N ASP A 272 8.73 -6.23 -11.49
CA ASP A 272 8.51 -4.79 -11.60
C ASP A 272 7.10 -4.45 -12.11
N TYR A 273 6.72 -3.18 -11.99
CA TYR A 273 5.44 -2.67 -12.47
C TYR A 273 5.27 -2.82 -13.98
N GLN A 274 4.02 -3.04 -14.40
CA GLN A 274 3.64 -3.13 -15.81
C GLN A 274 2.97 -1.83 -16.22
N ILE A 275 3.77 -0.78 -16.39
CA ILE A 275 3.29 0.55 -16.81
C ILE A 275 3.76 0.84 -18.23
N LYS A 276 2.82 0.92 -19.18
CA LYS A 276 3.13 1.08 -20.60
C LYS A 276 2.03 1.82 -21.36
N SER A 277 2.44 2.64 -22.32
CA SER A 277 1.56 3.35 -23.26
C SER A 277 1.38 2.55 -24.56
N TYR A 278 0.18 2.64 -25.13
CA TYR A 278 -0.23 2.05 -26.40
C TYR A 278 -0.94 3.14 -27.21
N ALA A 279 -0.15 3.90 -27.98
CA ALA A 279 -0.61 5.09 -28.67
C ALA A 279 -1.65 4.82 -29.76
N ASP A 280 -1.53 3.68 -30.44
CA ASP A 280 -2.51 3.16 -31.40
C ASP A 280 -3.89 2.91 -30.80
N ARG A 281 -3.96 2.83 -29.46
CA ARG A 281 -5.19 2.55 -28.69
C ARG A 281 -5.62 3.71 -27.80
N ASN A 282 -4.90 4.85 -27.81
CA ASN A 282 -5.06 5.93 -26.84
C ASN A 282 -5.07 5.44 -25.37
N TRP A 283 -4.24 4.43 -25.08
CA TRP A 283 -4.36 3.65 -23.86
C TRP A 283 -3.06 3.62 -23.06
N ILE A 284 -3.16 3.72 -21.73
CA ILE A 284 -2.04 3.49 -20.81
C ILE A 284 -2.46 2.43 -19.81
N THR A 285 -1.63 1.40 -19.65
CA THR A 285 -1.79 0.38 -18.61
C THR A 285 -0.98 0.77 -17.39
N VAL A 286 -1.57 0.61 -16.20
CA VAL A 286 -0.91 0.67 -14.89
C VAL A 286 -1.20 -0.64 -14.13
N GLY A 287 -0.42 -1.68 -14.43
CA GLY A 287 -0.60 -3.04 -13.91
C GLY A 287 0.52 -3.48 -12.97
N GLY A 288 0.29 -4.59 -12.26
CA GLY A 288 1.32 -5.22 -11.41
C GLY A 288 1.72 -4.40 -10.17
N ILE A 289 0.87 -3.47 -9.73
CA ILE A 289 1.14 -2.62 -8.57
C ILE A 289 0.86 -3.39 -7.27
N ARG A 290 1.91 -3.98 -6.67
CA ARG A 290 1.81 -4.87 -5.50
C ARG A 290 1.88 -4.10 -4.16
N SER A 291 2.80 -4.49 -3.27
CA SER A 291 2.88 -4.01 -1.88
C SER A 291 3.23 -2.52 -1.73
N THR A 292 3.84 -1.93 -2.75
CA THR A 292 4.38 -0.57 -2.75
C THR A 292 3.45 0.44 -3.45
N GLY A 293 2.23 0.03 -3.84
CA GLY A 293 1.32 0.92 -4.58
C GLY A 293 1.00 2.23 -3.85
N VAL A 294 0.87 2.21 -2.52
CA VAL A 294 0.71 3.44 -1.73
C VAL A 294 2.02 4.25 -1.73
N SER A 295 3.15 3.60 -1.47
CA SER A 295 4.50 4.19 -1.47
C SER A 295 4.90 4.82 -2.79
N ALA A 296 4.40 4.31 -3.90
CA ALA A 296 4.72 4.77 -5.24
C ALA A 296 3.59 5.61 -5.87
N SER A 297 2.45 5.80 -5.19
CA SER A 297 1.20 6.32 -5.78
C SER A 297 1.39 7.64 -6.53
N LEU A 298 1.99 8.65 -5.91
CA LEU A 298 2.22 9.96 -6.54
C LEU A 298 3.28 9.88 -7.65
N GLY A 299 4.33 9.07 -7.46
CA GLY A 299 5.35 8.85 -8.48
C GLY A 299 4.82 8.12 -9.72
N ILE A 300 3.92 7.15 -9.54
CA ILE A 300 3.20 6.48 -10.62
C ILE A 300 2.34 7.49 -11.38
N ALA A 301 1.62 8.36 -10.66
CA ALA A 301 0.81 9.40 -11.30
C ALA A 301 1.64 10.38 -12.13
N GLU A 302 2.80 10.83 -11.62
CA GLU A 302 3.75 11.66 -12.37
C GLU A 302 4.30 10.94 -13.62
N TYR A 303 4.67 9.67 -13.48
CA TYR A 303 5.19 8.86 -14.57
C TYR A 303 4.14 8.65 -15.67
N VAL A 304 2.90 8.31 -15.29
CA VAL A 304 1.77 8.15 -16.21
C VAL A 304 1.42 9.46 -16.92
N ALA A 305 1.45 10.59 -16.20
CA ALA A 305 1.25 11.90 -16.82
C ALA A 305 2.35 12.21 -17.85
N THR A 306 3.58 11.76 -17.62
CA THR A 306 4.68 11.89 -18.58
C THR A 306 4.45 11.05 -19.83
N LEU A 307 4.05 9.78 -19.68
CA LEU A 307 3.68 8.93 -20.82
C LEU A 307 2.51 9.52 -21.63
N MET A 308 1.50 10.06 -20.96
CA MET A 308 0.36 10.70 -21.61
C MET A 308 0.80 11.87 -22.51
N ARG A 309 1.68 12.75 -22.01
CA ARG A 309 2.19 13.89 -22.81
C ARG A 309 3.12 13.44 -23.93
N ASN A 310 4.05 12.55 -23.62
CA ASN A 310 5.10 12.17 -24.56
C ASN A 310 4.60 11.25 -25.67
N ASP A 311 3.77 10.28 -25.32
CA ASP A 311 3.40 9.20 -26.24
C ASP A 311 2.04 9.45 -26.89
N LEU A 312 1.07 10.00 -26.14
CA LEU A 312 -0.29 10.27 -26.63
C LEU A 312 -0.50 11.73 -27.05
N LYS A 313 0.50 12.60 -26.86
CA LYS A 313 0.42 14.05 -27.15
C LYS A 313 -0.81 14.70 -26.53
N ALA A 314 -1.23 14.20 -25.37
CA ALA A 314 -2.39 14.69 -24.66
C ALA A 314 -1.96 15.54 -23.47
N GLU A 315 -2.48 16.76 -23.42
CA GLU A 315 -2.31 17.66 -22.27
C GLU A 315 -3.62 17.74 -21.47
N PRO A 316 -3.53 17.91 -20.14
CA PRO A 316 -4.69 18.23 -19.32
C PRO A 316 -5.44 19.46 -19.86
N THR A 317 -6.76 19.37 -19.95
CA THR A 317 -7.61 20.50 -20.40
C THR A 317 -7.71 21.63 -19.37
N ARG A 318 -7.32 21.36 -18.12
CA ARG A 318 -7.19 22.35 -17.04
C ARG A 318 -5.74 22.34 -16.56
N GLY A 319 -5.21 23.51 -16.22
CA GLY A 319 -3.87 23.64 -15.64
C GLY A 319 -3.74 22.89 -14.31
N SER A 320 -2.50 22.64 -13.87
CA SER A 320 -2.28 22.02 -12.56
C SER A 320 -2.75 22.95 -11.44
N THR A 321 -3.61 22.44 -10.56
CA THR A 321 -3.83 23.09 -9.27
C THR A 321 -2.62 22.83 -8.40
N ARG A 322 -1.88 23.90 -8.09
CA ARG A 322 -0.66 23.83 -7.27
C ARG A 322 -0.97 23.76 -5.79
N THR A 323 -2.20 24.07 -5.41
CA THR A 323 -2.69 24.06 -4.04
C THR A 323 -3.54 22.82 -3.82
N VAL A 324 -3.13 22.00 -2.85
CA VAL A 324 -4.00 20.97 -2.30
C VAL A 324 -4.94 21.66 -1.33
N GLU A 325 -6.23 21.71 -1.67
CA GLU A 325 -7.23 22.29 -0.78
C GLU A 325 -7.46 21.35 0.41
N SER A 326 -7.27 21.87 1.62
CA SER A 326 -7.66 21.19 2.84
C SER A 326 -9.16 20.88 2.79
N SER A 327 -9.54 19.71 3.29
CA SER A 327 -10.95 19.32 3.42
C SER A 327 -11.23 19.04 4.89
N ASP A 328 -12.38 19.47 5.40
CA ASP A 328 -12.80 19.12 6.75
C ASP A 328 -13.24 17.66 6.73
N TRP A 329 -12.58 16.79 7.49
CA TRP A 329 -12.90 15.38 7.49
C TRP A 329 -12.85 14.79 8.90
N ASN A 330 -13.72 13.80 9.14
CA ASN A 330 -13.72 13.07 10.40
C ASN A 330 -14.12 11.60 10.18
N LEU A 331 -13.46 10.69 10.89
CA LEU A 331 -13.88 9.29 10.96
C LEU A 331 -14.94 9.13 12.06
N LEU A 332 -16.11 8.68 11.66
CA LEU A 332 -17.26 8.48 12.54
C LEU A 332 -17.22 7.08 13.14
N PRO A 333 -17.55 6.90 14.44
CA PRO A 333 -17.64 5.60 15.09
C PRO A 333 -18.61 4.61 14.41
N SER A 334 -19.55 5.13 13.61
CA SER A 334 -20.48 4.35 12.78
C SER A 334 -19.83 3.66 11.58
N GLY A 335 -18.52 3.80 11.36
CA GLY A 335 -17.81 3.20 10.22
C GLY A 335 -17.90 4.02 8.94
N PHE A 336 -18.09 5.34 9.06
CA PHE A 336 -18.15 6.28 7.94
C PHE A 336 -17.03 7.32 8.04
N LEU A 337 -16.51 7.75 6.90
CA LEU A 337 -15.67 8.94 6.78
C LEU A 337 -16.56 10.09 6.27
N SER A 338 -16.63 11.19 7.00
CA SER A 338 -17.20 12.44 6.49
C SER A 338 -16.07 13.28 5.88
N VAL A 339 -16.28 13.84 4.69
CA VAL A 339 -15.39 14.83 4.05
C VAL A 339 -16.26 15.93 3.47
N ASP A 340 -16.12 17.16 3.99
CA ASP A 340 -16.93 18.33 3.66
C ASP A 340 -18.44 18.04 3.65
N GLY A 341 -18.91 17.31 4.67
CA GLY A 341 -20.31 16.91 4.83
C GLY A 341 -20.75 15.71 3.97
N GLN A 342 -19.93 15.22 3.04
CA GLN A 342 -20.22 14.00 2.29
C GLN A 342 -19.78 12.76 3.06
N LEU A 343 -20.63 11.74 3.13
CA LEU A 343 -20.34 10.48 3.82
C LEU A 343 -19.84 9.39 2.87
N TYR A 344 -18.80 8.69 3.30
CA TYR A 344 -18.21 7.54 2.62
C TYR A 344 -18.16 6.35 3.57
N GLY A 345 -18.66 5.19 3.14
CA GLY A 345 -18.55 3.96 3.93
C GLY A 345 -17.11 3.47 3.98
N VAL A 346 -16.61 3.18 5.18
CA VAL A 346 -15.27 2.61 5.37
C VAL A 346 -15.37 1.09 5.25
N SER A 347 -14.64 0.50 4.30
CA SER A 347 -14.56 -0.95 4.12
C SER A 347 -13.19 -1.53 4.50
N HIS A 348 -12.18 -0.67 4.67
CA HIS A 348 -10.83 -1.12 4.92
C HIS A 348 -10.70 -1.72 6.35
N PRO A 349 -10.27 -2.99 6.50
CA PRO A 349 -10.31 -3.68 7.79
C PRO A 349 -9.52 -2.98 8.90
N ILE A 350 -8.30 -2.50 8.61
CA ILE A 350 -7.46 -1.81 9.60
C ILE A 350 -8.19 -0.61 10.22
N THR A 351 -8.84 0.18 9.37
CA THR A 351 -9.56 1.39 9.75
C THR A 351 -10.79 1.02 10.58
N LEU A 352 -11.55 -0.01 10.16
CA LEU A 352 -12.70 -0.50 10.90
C LEU A 352 -12.35 -1.06 12.28
N PHE A 353 -11.24 -1.79 12.41
CA PHE A 353 -10.77 -2.25 13.72
C PHE A 353 -10.40 -1.09 14.65
N GLY A 354 -9.70 -0.07 14.13
CA GLY A 354 -9.39 1.14 14.90
C GLY A 354 -10.63 1.89 15.39
N LEU A 355 -11.67 2.00 14.55
CA LEU A 355 -12.92 2.69 14.91
C LEU A 355 -13.73 1.95 15.97
N LYS A 356 -13.77 0.61 15.92
CA LYS A 356 -14.53 -0.18 16.89
C LYS A 356 -14.02 -0.02 18.33
N GLU A 357 -12.73 0.28 18.50
CA GLU A 357 -12.12 0.44 19.82
C GLU A 357 -12.14 1.87 20.34
N SER A 358 -12.00 2.87 19.47
CA SER A 358 -12.16 4.28 19.87
C SER A 358 -13.57 4.58 20.40
N GLY A 359 -14.61 3.93 19.84
CA GLY A 359 -15.98 4.01 20.36
C GLY A 359 -16.21 3.33 21.71
N ARG A 360 -15.28 2.50 22.20
CA ARG A 360 -15.33 1.90 23.55
C ARG A 360 -14.68 2.80 24.60
N ASN A 361 -13.66 3.57 24.23
CA ASN A 361 -12.94 4.48 25.13
C ASN A 361 -13.66 5.82 25.37
N SER A 362 -14.72 6.14 24.63
CA SER A 362 -15.56 7.34 24.85
C SER A 362 -16.71 7.11 25.85
N ARG A 363 -16.77 5.94 26.50
CA ARG A 363 -17.76 5.59 27.54
C ARG A 363 -17.10 5.21 28.89
N LEU A 364 -16.07 5.94 29.31
CA LEU A 364 -15.52 5.86 30.66
C LEU A 364 -15.60 7.22 31.36
#